data_AF-A0A248VKX7-F1
#
_entry.id   AF-A0A248VKX7-F1
#
_cell.length_a   1.000
_cell.length_b   1.000
_cell.length_c   1.000
_cell.angle_alpha   90.00
_cell.angle_beta   90.00
_cell.angle_gamma   90.00
#
_symmetry.space_group_name_H-M   'P 1'
#
loop_
_entity.id
_entity.type
_entity.pdbx_description
1 polymer ?
#
loop_
_entity_poly.entity_id
_entity_poly.type
_entity_poly.pdbx_seq_one_letter_code
_entity_poly.pdbx_strand_id
1 'polypeptide(L)'
;MAFTVQSTSSVMQKQTIETSPSLAPARTPADQPRIFPGQISYGDTRTARYERSVNETRGATGNGPAEPAKTGSNVDHNREKRGQVLGACGGSRFRDCRGGDALEEHAATHVKFDQFNHDRTKGGVDGKGSCQGIVFEAMRRIDRATDNAETADTLPSAVRHMNSDMDTLSAVNPGGIYDRIDRFQERNSRPPLTNYRQSSSVNLNPSGDSSRAERINGLIDSLGDMPQGGLAYIRLGIRPAATMGGPETNGHALLAQHLPGGSQYALFDPNNGVFTYNNLADMQAALSGYMHSAFAEDGNAAAPDSVHFYTPPTARDWRSAMPATQTPPPGSPMPEPRELLQHFGLDHSGL
;
A
#
# COMPACT_ATOMS: atom_id res chain seq x y z
N MET A 1 -3.12 -54.33 25.12
CA MET A 1 -4.19 -53.36 24.83
C MET A 1 -4.19 -53.14 23.32
N ALA A 2 -5.23 -53.60 22.63
CA ALA A 2 -5.34 -53.52 21.17
C ALA A 2 -6.25 -52.34 20.82
N PHE A 3 -5.76 -51.42 19.98
CA PHE A 3 -6.57 -50.34 19.43
C PHE A 3 -7.03 -50.73 18.03
N THR A 4 -8.35 -50.84 17.86
CA THR A 4 -9.01 -51.01 16.58
C THR A 4 -9.33 -49.63 16.02
N VAL A 5 -8.79 -49.29 14.86
CA VAL A 5 -9.17 -48.08 14.11
C VAL A 5 -10.11 -48.51 12.99
N GLN A 6 -11.39 -48.13 13.10
CA GLN A 6 -12.36 -48.28 12.01
C GLN A 6 -12.30 -47.05 11.11
N SER A 7 -11.91 -47.27 9.86
CA SER A 7 -12.00 -46.32 8.76
C SER A 7 -13.34 -46.54 8.05
N THR A 8 -14.18 -45.51 7.99
CA THR A 8 -15.38 -45.51 7.14
C THR A 8 -15.20 -44.54 5.98
N SER A 9 -15.47 -45.07 4.80
CA SER A 9 -15.25 -44.47 3.50
C SER A 9 -16.50 -43.78 2.94
N SER A 10 -16.24 -42.82 2.05
CA SER A 10 -16.95 -42.54 0.79
C SER A 10 -18.38 -42.01 0.84
N VAL A 11 -18.53 -40.75 0.39
CA VAL A 11 -19.75 -40.27 -0.27
C VAL A 11 -19.33 -39.68 -1.62
N MET A 12 -19.63 -40.42 -2.70
CA MET A 12 -19.62 -39.90 -4.07
C MET A 12 -20.90 -39.07 -4.28
N GLN A 13 -20.77 -37.77 -4.52
CA GLN A 13 -21.85 -36.97 -5.09
C GLN A 13 -21.66 -36.86 -6.61
N LYS A 14 -22.64 -37.39 -7.36
CA LYS A 14 -22.82 -37.15 -8.78
C LYS A 14 -23.23 -35.69 -8.99
N GLN A 15 -22.44 -34.91 -9.72
CA GLN A 15 -22.89 -33.66 -10.33
C GLN A 15 -23.38 -33.92 -11.74
N THR A 16 -24.65 -33.59 -11.98
CA THR A 16 -25.26 -33.55 -13.30
C THR A 16 -24.95 -32.18 -13.92
N ILE A 17 -24.30 -32.18 -15.08
CA ILE A 17 -24.00 -30.98 -15.86
C ILE A 17 -25.19 -30.72 -16.80
N GLU A 18 -25.98 -29.69 -16.54
CA GLU A 18 -26.90 -29.13 -17.52
C GLU A 18 -26.24 -27.94 -18.22
N THR A 19 -26.21 -28.03 -19.55
CA THR A 19 -25.71 -27.01 -20.46
C THR A 19 -26.89 -26.36 -21.16
N SER A 20 -27.00 -25.03 -21.10
CA SER A 20 -27.57 -24.20 -22.17
C SER A 20 -27.23 -22.71 -21.98
N PRO A 21 -26.87 -21.99 -23.05
CA PRO A 21 -26.50 -20.58 -22.99
C PRO A 21 -27.70 -19.67 -23.27
N SER A 22 -27.80 -18.54 -22.55
CA SER A 22 -28.68 -17.43 -22.91
C SER A 22 -27.81 -16.18 -23.11
N LEU A 23 -27.69 -15.75 -24.36
CA LEU A 23 -27.02 -14.53 -24.80
C LEU A 23 -27.91 -13.33 -24.46
N ALA A 24 -27.53 -12.57 -23.44
CA ALA A 24 -28.09 -11.23 -23.19
C ALA A 24 -27.27 -10.16 -23.94
N PRO A 25 -27.91 -9.11 -24.49
CA PRO A 25 -27.24 -8.10 -25.28
C PRO A 25 -26.36 -7.18 -24.41
N ALA A 26 -25.22 -6.77 -24.99
CA ALA A 26 -24.27 -5.84 -24.40
C ALA A 26 -24.95 -4.51 -24.04
N ARG A 27 -25.03 -4.23 -22.73
CA ARG A 27 -25.34 -2.89 -22.23
C ARG A 27 -24.09 -2.04 -22.30
N THR A 28 -24.19 -0.91 -22.99
CA THR A 28 -23.23 0.20 -22.93
C THR A 28 -23.01 0.60 -21.47
N PRO A 29 -21.75 0.72 -20.99
CA PRO A 29 -21.50 1.18 -19.64
C PRO A 29 -21.94 2.64 -19.51
N ALA A 30 -22.73 2.93 -18.48
CA ALA A 30 -23.06 4.29 -18.08
C ALA A 30 -21.79 4.99 -17.56
N ASP A 31 -21.64 6.28 -17.89
CA ASP A 31 -20.60 7.15 -17.35
C ASP A 31 -20.56 7.06 -15.82
N GLN A 32 -19.44 6.60 -15.27
CA GLN A 32 -19.23 6.57 -13.83
C GLN A 32 -18.95 7.99 -13.32
N PRO A 33 -19.54 8.40 -12.18
CA PRO A 33 -19.18 9.65 -11.53
C PRO A 33 -17.70 9.59 -11.10
N ARG A 34 -16.94 10.62 -11.47
CA ARG A 34 -15.53 10.78 -11.08
C ARG A 34 -15.46 10.89 -9.55
N ILE A 35 -14.82 9.92 -8.91
CA ILE A 35 -14.74 9.78 -7.44
C ILE A 35 -13.83 10.83 -6.78
N PHE A 36 -13.13 11.65 -7.56
CA PHE A 36 -12.18 12.64 -7.03
C PHE A 36 -12.35 14.01 -7.68
N PRO A 37 -12.14 15.12 -6.94
CA PRO A 37 -12.22 16.46 -7.51
C PRO A 37 -11.22 16.59 -8.67
N GLY A 38 -11.73 17.11 -9.79
CA GLY A 38 -11.03 17.17 -11.07
C GLY A 38 -9.67 17.86 -11.03
N GLN A 39 -8.84 17.48 -12.00
CA GLN A 39 -7.49 17.98 -12.24
C GLN A 39 -7.37 19.50 -12.06
N ILE A 40 -6.56 19.93 -11.09
CA ILE A 40 -5.96 21.25 -11.10
C ILE A 40 -4.66 21.13 -11.90
N SER A 41 -4.65 21.74 -13.08
CA SER A 41 -3.43 21.93 -13.88
C SER A 41 -2.50 22.86 -13.11
N TYR A 42 -1.42 22.32 -12.53
CA TYR A 42 -0.36 23.14 -11.97
C TYR A 42 0.53 23.65 -13.12
N GLY A 43 0.59 24.97 -13.27
CA GLY A 43 1.57 25.62 -14.11
C GLY A 43 2.98 25.33 -13.59
N ASP A 44 3.85 24.93 -14.50
CA ASP A 44 5.27 24.72 -14.31
C ASP A 44 5.95 26.02 -13.79
N THR A 45 6.45 25.98 -12.56
CA THR A 45 7.44 26.95 -12.07
C THR A 45 8.63 26.20 -11.50
N ARG A 46 9.47 25.66 -12.39
CA ARG A 46 10.88 25.41 -12.08
C ARG A 46 11.70 26.70 -12.11
N THR A 47 12.75 26.69 -11.28
CA THR A 47 13.92 27.60 -11.18
C THR A 47 13.83 28.80 -10.24
N ALA A 48 14.27 28.59 -9.00
CA ALA A 48 15.11 29.56 -8.30
C ALA A 48 16.39 28.85 -7.85
N ARG A 49 17.50 29.18 -8.52
CA ARG A 49 18.86 28.79 -8.14
C ARG A 49 19.18 29.32 -6.75
N TYR A 50 19.76 28.46 -5.94
CA TYR A 50 20.46 28.82 -4.70
C TYR A 50 21.84 29.37 -5.11
N GLU A 51 22.00 30.70 -5.18
CA GLU A 51 23.32 31.31 -5.25
C GLU A 51 23.87 31.58 -3.85
N ARG A 52 24.99 30.90 -3.61
CA ARG A 52 25.92 31.01 -2.51
C ARG A 52 26.64 32.35 -2.60
N SER A 53 26.53 33.22 -1.59
CA SER A 53 27.45 34.35 -1.43
C SER A 53 28.09 34.37 -0.05
N VAL A 54 29.41 34.52 -0.10
CA VAL A 54 30.40 34.43 0.95
C VAL A 54 30.47 35.75 1.73
N ASN A 55 30.90 35.65 2.99
CA ASN A 55 31.31 36.74 3.89
C ASN A 55 31.99 37.92 3.20
N GLU A 56 31.61 39.15 3.57
CA GLU A 56 32.57 40.23 3.75
C GLU A 56 32.10 41.29 4.76
N THR A 57 33.06 41.76 5.55
CA THR A 57 32.94 42.59 6.75
C THR A 57 33.39 44.02 6.45
N ARG A 58 32.65 45.04 6.95
CA ARG A 58 32.96 46.49 7.15
C ARG A 58 31.76 47.31 6.65
N GLY A 59 31.26 48.38 7.26
CA GLY A 59 31.68 49.23 8.36
C GLY A 59 31.08 50.64 8.13
N ALA A 60 30.58 51.27 9.20
CA ALA A 60 30.39 52.72 9.40
C ALA A 60 29.20 53.50 8.76
N THR A 61 28.34 54.01 9.67
CA THR A 61 27.79 55.39 9.82
C THR A 61 26.96 56.07 8.73
N GLY A 62 25.78 56.59 9.12
CA GLY A 62 25.14 57.75 8.47
C GLY A 62 23.67 57.98 8.82
N ASN A 63 23.37 59.04 9.57
CA ASN A 63 22.04 59.54 9.94
C ASN A 63 21.32 60.29 8.79
N GLY A 64 19.97 60.20 8.76
CA GLY A 64 19.09 61.36 8.51
C GLY A 64 18.38 61.49 7.16
N PRO A 65 17.25 62.23 7.09
CA PRO A 65 15.98 61.76 6.50
C PRO A 65 15.46 62.60 5.31
N ALA A 66 14.51 62.06 4.53
CA ALA A 66 13.38 62.79 3.93
C ALA A 66 12.50 61.87 3.03
N GLU A 67 11.19 61.84 3.32
CA GLU A 67 10.13 61.51 2.35
C GLU A 67 10.05 62.60 1.25
N PRO A 68 9.47 62.29 0.08
CA PRO A 68 8.05 62.60 -0.10
C PRO A 68 7.25 61.52 -0.84
N ALA A 69 5.96 61.53 -0.51
CA ALA A 69 4.88 60.74 -1.05
C ALA A 69 4.83 60.67 -2.60
N LYS A 70 4.57 59.46 -3.11
CA LYS A 70 3.80 59.27 -4.35
C LYS A 70 2.75 58.19 -4.15
N THR A 71 1.52 58.69 -4.10
CA THR A 71 0.25 58.05 -4.40
C THR A 71 0.34 57.26 -5.70
N GLY A 72 0.55 55.95 -5.58
CA GLY A 72 0.33 54.98 -6.64
C GLY A 72 -0.72 54.00 -6.15
N SER A 73 -1.96 54.19 -6.60
CA SER A 73 -3.07 53.25 -6.49
C SER A 73 -2.67 51.95 -7.20
N ASN A 74 -1.91 51.08 -6.52
CA ASN A 74 -1.96 49.67 -6.83
C ASN A 74 -3.30 49.19 -6.33
N VAL A 75 -4.19 48.97 -7.30
CA VAL A 75 -5.36 48.12 -7.13
C VAL A 75 -4.83 46.84 -6.53
N ASP A 76 -4.99 46.71 -5.21
CA ASP A 76 -4.89 45.45 -4.51
C ASP A 76 -5.90 44.55 -5.21
N HIS A 77 -5.41 43.79 -6.19
CA HIS A 77 -5.96 42.50 -6.49
C HIS A 77 -5.76 41.68 -5.22
N ASN A 78 -6.65 41.92 -4.26
CA ASN A 78 -7.17 40.91 -3.38
C ASN A 78 -7.69 39.81 -4.29
N ARG A 79 -6.73 39.01 -4.78
CA ARG A 79 -6.93 37.68 -5.26
C ARG A 79 -7.35 36.93 -4.02
N GLU A 80 -8.64 37.06 -3.70
CA GLU A 80 -9.34 36.08 -2.89
C GLU A 80 -8.85 34.73 -3.40
N LYS A 81 -8.10 34.01 -2.56
CA LYS A 81 -7.76 32.62 -2.80
C LYS A 81 -9.07 31.84 -2.73
N ARG A 82 -9.90 31.97 -3.77
CA ARG A 82 -11.05 31.12 -4.05
C ARG A 82 -10.46 29.77 -4.44
N GLY A 83 -10.34 28.94 -3.42
CA GLY A 83 -9.67 27.65 -3.51
C GLY A 83 -9.16 27.22 -2.14
N GLN A 84 -9.93 27.47 -1.07
CA GLN A 84 -9.81 26.63 0.11
C GLN A 84 -10.37 25.27 -0.33
N VAL A 85 -9.45 24.45 -0.80
CA VAL A 85 -9.67 23.09 -1.27
C VAL A 85 -10.46 22.37 -0.18
N LEU A 86 -11.68 21.93 -0.53
CA LEU A 86 -12.53 21.01 0.23
C LEU A 86 -11.86 19.62 0.34
N GLY A 87 -10.62 19.54 0.81
CA GLY A 87 -9.78 18.34 0.71
C GLY A 87 -9.07 17.92 1.99
N ALA A 88 -9.36 18.57 3.11
CA ALA A 88 -8.97 18.08 4.43
C ALA A 88 -10.10 18.45 5.38
N CYS A 89 -10.68 17.48 6.06
CA CYS A 89 -11.64 17.75 7.13
C CYS A 89 -10.98 18.67 8.13
N GLY A 90 -11.65 19.78 8.47
CA GLY A 90 -11.04 20.94 9.12
C GLY A 90 -10.37 20.71 10.48
N GLY A 91 -10.29 19.48 10.98
CA GLY A 91 -9.55 19.09 12.19
C GLY A 91 -8.58 17.92 12.04
N SER A 92 -8.57 17.18 10.93
CA SER A 92 -7.63 16.05 10.75
C SER A 92 -6.36 16.51 10.05
N ARG A 93 -5.21 16.00 10.51
CA ARG A 93 -3.92 16.17 9.82
C ARG A 93 -3.67 15.14 8.73
N PHE A 94 -4.61 14.21 8.57
CA PHE A 94 -4.60 13.16 7.56
C PHE A 94 -5.64 13.47 6.48
N ARG A 95 -5.41 12.98 5.26
CA ARG A 95 -6.31 13.26 4.14
C ARG A 95 -7.61 12.46 4.26
N ASP A 96 -7.50 11.16 4.51
CA ASP A 96 -8.66 10.29 4.64
C ASP A 96 -9.22 10.54 6.04
N CYS A 97 -10.02 11.59 6.13
CA CYS A 97 -10.61 12.06 7.36
C CYS A 97 -11.13 10.90 8.19
N ARG A 98 -10.76 10.89 9.48
CA ARG A 98 -11.07 9.85 10.47
C ARG A 98 -10.32 8.53 10.30
N GLY A 99 -9.96 8.12 9.09
CA GLY A 99 -9.11 6.93 8.91
C GLY A 99 -7.76 7.12 9.60
N GLY A 100 -7.02 8.15 9.22
CA GLY A 100 -5.74 8.45 9.85
C GLY A 100 -5.86 8.79 11.35
N ASP A 101 -6.94 9.46 11.77
CA ASP A 101 -7.16 9.78 13.18
C ASP A 101 -7.40 8.51 14.02
N ALA A 102 -8.16 7.55 13.50
CA ALA A 102 -8.40 6.27 14.16
C ALA A 102 -7.13 5.40 14.20
N LEU A 103 -6.25 5.51 13.19
CA LEU A 103 -4.94 4.87 13.23
C LEU A 103 -3.99 5.54 14.23
N GLU A 104 -4.08 6.86 14.39
CA GLU A 104 -3.32 7.59 15.41
C GLU A 104 -3.81 7.26 16.82
N GLU A 105 -5.10 6.96 16.98
CA GLU A 105 -5.67 6.54 18.25
C GLU A 105 -4.89 5.33 18.80
N HIS A 106 -4.31 5.47 19.99
CA HIS A 106 -3.43 4.48 20.66
C HIS A 106 -2.03 4.28 20.05
N ALA A 107 -1.65 4.98 18.99
CA ALA A 107 -0.30 4.90 18.45
C ALA A 107 0.72 5.54 19.42
N ALA A 108 1.80 4.83 19.72
CA ALA A 108 2.94 5.35 20.47
C ALA A 108 3.77 6.34 19.64
N THR A 109 3.94 6.06 18.34
CA THR A 109 4.60 6.95 17.38
C THR A 109 4.00 6.79 16.00
N HIS A 110 4.23 7.76 15.11
CA HIS A 110 3.86 7.64 13.71
C HIS A 110 4.91 8.28 12.80
N VAL A 111 4.97 7.83 11.54
CA VAL A 111 5.71 8.47 10.45
C VAL A 111 4.70 8.77 9.35
N LYS A 112 4.54 10.05 9.03
CA LYS A 112 3.64 10.47 7.95
C LYS A 112 4.11 9.93 6.61
N PHE A 113 3.19 9.37 5.85
CA PHE A 113 3.36 9.00 4.46
C PHE A 113 2.01 9.25 3.79
N ASP A 114 2.01 9.90 2.63
CA ASP A 114 0.81 10.10 1.86
C ASP A 114 1.14 10.04 0.37
N GLN A 115 0.65 9.00 -0.29
CA GLN A 115 0.88 8.78 -1.72
C GLN A 115 0.40 9.93 -2.60
N PHE A 116 -0.50 10.80 -2.13
CA PHE A 116 -0.99 11.94 -2.90
C PHE A 116 -0.05 13.15 -2.86
N ASN A 117 0.94 13.14 -1.97
CA ASN A 117 2.02 14.13 -2.01
C ASN A 117 2.96 13.92 -3.20
N HIS A 118 2.80 12.82 -3.96
CA HIS A 118 3.65 12.50 -5.09
C HIS A 118 2.81 12.33 -6.36
N ASP A 119 3.17 13.08 -7.41
CA ASP A 119 2.41 13.15 -8.67
C ASP A 119 2.21 11.79 -9.35
N ARG A 120 3.17 10.88 -9.20
CA ARG A 120 3.15 9.57 -9.86
C ARG A 120 2.31 8.52 -9.12
N THR A 121 2.08 8.67 -7.82
CA THR A 121 1.35 7.69 -7.00
C THR A 121 -0.06 8.13 -6.64
N LYS A 122 -0.45 9.38 -6.92
CA LYS A 122 -1.81 9.91 -6.70
C LYS A 122 -2.86 9.42 -7.70
N GLY A 123 -2.48 8.53 -8.63
CA GLY A 123 -3.41 7.75 -9.45
C GLY A 123 -3.76 8.29 -10.84
N GLY A 124 -2.94 9.17 -11.42
CA GLY A 124 -3.06 9.58 -12.82
C GLY A 124 -4.46 10.10 -13.20
N VAL A 125 -4.90 9.81 -14.42
CA VAL A 125 -6.21 10.25 -14.96
C VAL A 125 -7.37 9.41 -14.41
N ASP A 126 -7.10 8.16 -14.04
CA ASP A 126 -8.10 7.20 -13.59
C ASP A 126 -8.40 7.31 -12.08
N GLY A 127 -7.64 8.13 -11.35
CA GLY A 127 -7.77 8.33 -9.90
C GLY A 127 -7.43 7.10 -9.06
N LYS A 128 -6.84 6.06 -9.65
CA LYS A 128 -6.47 4.82 -8.95
C LYS A 128 -5.07 4.96 -8.37
N GLY A 129 -4.98 5.22 -7.07
CA GLY A 129 -3.70 5.32 -6.37
C GLY A 129 -2.86 4.05 -6.42
N SER A 130 -1.59 4.15 -6.03
CA SER A 130 -0.61 3.05 -6.09
C SER A 130 -0.44 2.30 -4.75
N CYS A 131 -1.52 2.19 -3.96
CA CYS A 131 -1.46 1.69 -2.58
C CYS A 131 -0.78 0.31 -2.48
N GLN A 132 -1.17 -0.63 -3.36
CA GLN A 132 -0.59 -1.97 -3.38
C GLN A 132 0.89 -1.94 -3.77
N GLY A 133 1.26 -1.17 -4.79
CA GLY A 133 2.64 -1.02 -5.22
C GLY A 133 3.54 -0.44 -4.13
N ILE A 134 3.03 0.53 -3.36
CA ILE A 134 3.71 1.17 -2.23
C ILE A 134 3.90 0.16 -1.09
N VAL A 135 2.86 -0.60 -0.72
CA VAL A 135 2.96 -1.65 0.29
C VAL A 135 3.99 -2.71 -0.11
N PHE A 136 4.00 -3.15 -1.37
CA PHE A 136 4.97 -4.13 -1.85
C PHE A 136 6.41 -3.59 -1.90
N GLU A 137 6.60 -2.30 -2.19
CA GLU A 137 7.92 -1.66 -2.07
C GLU A 137 8.40 -1.61 -0.61
N ALA A 138 7.50 -1.38 0.36
CA ALA A 138 7.85 -1.44 1.78
C ALA A 138 8.28 -2.87 2.19
N MET A 139 7.49 -3.89 1.80
CA MET A 139 7.84 -5.30 2.04
C MET A 139 9.20 -5.66 1.44
N ARG A 140 9.47 -5.25 0.19
CA ARG A 140 10.75 -5.50 -0.49
C ARG A 140 11.94 -4.89 0.26
N ARG A 141 11.78 -3.71 0.85
CA ARG A 141 12.84 -3.05 1.62
C ARG A 141 13.14 -3.80 2.91
N ILE A 142 12.10 -4.16 3.66
CA ILE A 142 12.23 -4.97 4.88
C ILE A 142 12.92 -6.30 4.56
N ASP A 143 12.52 -6.96 3.48
CA ASP A 143 13.11 -8.23 3.03
C ASP A 143 14.60 -8.12 2.72
N ARG A 144 15.01 -7.11 1.94
CA ARG A 144 16.42 -6.94 1.57
C ARG A 144 17.31 -6.46 2.71
N ALA A 145 16.76 -5.72 3.65
CA ALA A 145 17.55 -5.21 4.77
C ALA A 145 17.92 -6.31 5.78
N THR A 146 17.36 -7.51 5.66
CA THR A 146 17.83 -8.67 6.44
C THR A 146 19.18 -9.23 5.95
N ASP A 147 19.66 -8.80 4.78
CA ASP A 147 20.98 -9.17 4.27
C ASP A 147 22.08 -8.35 5.00
N ASN A 148 22.72 -8.95 6.02
CA ASN A 148 23.88 -8.41 6.74
C ASN A 148 23.64 -7.22 7.69
N ALA A 149 22.39 -6.88 8.04
CA ALA A 149 22.13 -5.84 9.04
C ALA A 149 22.23 -6.39 10.47
N GLU A 150 22.93 -5.66 11.35
CA GLU A 150 22.96 -5.96 12.80
C GLU A 150 21.55 -5.85 13.43
N THR A 151 20.66 -5.07 12.82
CA THR A 151 19.27 -4.91 13.25
C THR A 151 18.31 -5.16 12.08
N ALA A 152 17.31 -6.00 12.31
CA ALA A 152 16.26 -6.25 11.33
C ALA A 152 15.51 -4.95 11.03
N ASP A 153 15.35 -4.62 9.75
CA ASP A 153 14.66 -3.38 9.36
C ASP A 153 13.17 -3.46 9.71
N THR A 154 12.64 -2.30 10.05
CA THR A 154 11.28 -2.15 10.57
C THR A 154 10.43 -1.40 9.56
N LEU A 155 9.12 -1.62 9.60
CA LEU A 155 8.16 -0.96 8.75
C LEU A 155 8.26 0.58 8.87
N PRO A 156 8.40 1.20 10.07
CA PRO A 156 8.69 2.63 10.19
C PRO A 156 9.95 3.08 9.45
N SER A 157 11.05 2.33 9.55
CA SER A 157 12.30 2.66 8.86
C SER A 157 12.20 2.51 7.34
N ALA A 158 11.58 1.43 6.86
CA ALA A 158 11.31 1.23 5.44
C ALA A 158 10.48 2.37 4.85
N VAL A 159 9.43 2.83 5.54
CA VAL A 159 8.58 3.95 5.10
C VAL A 159 9.35 5.28 5.12
N ARG A 160 10.20 5.54 6.13
CA ARG A 160 11.08 6.74 6.12
C ARG A 160 12.02 6.74 4.93
N HIS A 161 12.65 5.60 4.62
CA HIS A 161 13.52 5.47 3.46
C HIS A 161 12.75 5.63 2.15
N MET A 162 11.52 5.14 2.07
CA MET A 162 10.66 5.39 0.91
C MET A 162 10.36 6.88 0.72
N ASN A 163 9.96 7.60 1.78
CA ASN A 163 9.75 9.05 1.72
C ASN A 163 11.01 9.77 1.23
N SER A 164 12.16 9.49 1.84
CA SER A 164 13.44 10.08 1.44
C SER A 164 13.76 9.82 -0.04
N ASP A 165 13.55 8.59 -0.51
CA ASP A 165 13.79 8.23 -1.91
C ASP A 165 12.79 8.91 -2.85
N MET A 166 11.53 9.07 -2.47
CA MET A 166 10.51 9.77 -3.27
C MET A 166 10.77 11.27 -3.35
N ASP A 167 11.29 11.88 -2.28
CA ASP A 167 11.59 13.31 -2.23
C ASP A 167 12.89 13.65 -2.98
N THR A 168 13.87 12.75 -2.96
CA THR A 168 15.20 12.99 -3.55
C THR A 168 15.34 12.46 -4.97
N LEU A 169 14.73 11.32 -5.30
CA LEU A 169 14.81 10.75 -6.63
C LEU A 169 13.68 11.33 -7.46
N SER A 170 14.03 12.25 -8.36
CA SER A 170 13.09 12.74 -9.35
C SER A 170 12.45 11.56 -10.09
N ALA A 171 11.16 11.67 -10.42
CA ALA A 171 10.40 10.67 -11.19
C ALA A 171 11.04 10.24 -12.53
N VAL A 172 12.15 10.87 -12.92
CA VAL A 172 12.91 10.69 -14.16
C VAL A 172 13.96 9.58 -14.05
N ASN A 173 14.34 9.09 -12.86
CA ASN A 173 15.37 8.05 -12.75
C ASN A 173 14.82 6.66 -13.14
N PRO A 174 15.22 6.08 -14.30
CA PRO A 174 14.74 4.77 -14.73
C PRO A 174 15.18 3.68 -13.75
N GLY A 175 14.26 2.79 -13.38
CA GLY A 175 14.46 1.77 -12.35
C GLY A 175 14.37 2.30 -10.91
N GLY A 176 14.05 3.59 -10.72
CA GLY A 176 13.86 4.22 -9.43
C GLY A 176 12.67 3.68 -8.62
N ILE A 177 12.37 4.33 -7.49
CA ILE A 177 11.30 3.86 -6.58
C ILE A 177 9.93 3.81 -7.27
N TYR A 178 9.59 4.83 -8.06
CA TYR A 178 8.31 4.89 -8.76
C TYR A 178 8.15 3.78 -9.80
N ASP A 179 9.17 3.50 -10.61
CA ASP A 179 9.12 2.39 -11.59
C ASP A 179 8.88 1.03 -10.93
N ARG A 180 9.39 0.83 -9.70
CA ARG A 180 9.15 -0.40 -8.93
C ARG A 180 7.72 -0.45 -8.39
N ILE A 181 7.22 0.66 -7.85
CA ILE A 181 5.84 0.78 -7.38
C ILE A 181 4.86 0.50 -8.52
N ASP A 182 5.07 1.13 -9.69
CA ASP A 182 4.22 0.94 -10.86
C ASP A 182 4.23 -0.52 -11.31
N ARG A 183 5.42 -1.14 -11.38
CA ARG A 183 5.54 -2.57 -11.73
C ARG A 183 4.78 -3.48 -10.75
N PHE A 184 4.81 -3.19 -9.46
CA PHE A 184 4.06 -3.93 -8.45
C PHE A 184 2.55 -3.70 -8.54
N GLN A 185 2.15 -2.47 -8.86
CA GLN A 185 0.74 -2.08 -9.02
C GLN A 185 0.12 -2.72 -10.26
N GLU A 186 0.80 -2.68 -11.40
CA GLU A 186 0.29 -3.14 -12.70
C GLU A 186 0.22 -4.67 -12.80
N ARG A 187 1.27 -5.37 -12.35
CA ARG A 187 1.38 -6.81 -12.54
C ARG A 187 0.52 -7.61 -11.58
N ASN A 188 -0.02 -6.96 -10.56
CA ASN A 188 -0.67 -7.60 -9.42
C ASN A 188 0.18 -8.76 -8.83
N SER A 189 1.50 -8.70 -9.03
CA SER A 189 2.43 -9.75 -8.66
C SER A 189 3.06 -9.36 -7.33
N ARG A 190 2.99 -10.26 -6.36
CA ARG A 190 3.68 -10.11 -5.08
C ARG A 190 5.19 -9.92 -5.32
N PRO A 191 5.86 -9.08 -4.53
CA PRO A 191 7.30 -8.95 -4.62
C PRO A 191 7.94 -10.32 -4.35
N PRO A 192 8.97 -10.71 -5.13
CA PRO A 192 9.76 -11.87 -4.78
C PRO A 192 10.53 -11.53 -3.50
N LEU A 193 10.10 -12.12 -2.39
CA LEU A 193 10.77 -11.98 -1.10
C LEU A 193 11.78 -13.12 -0.97
N THR A 194 13.03 -12.77 -0.67
CA THR A 194 14.14 -13.75 -0.56
C THR A 194 14.22 -14.31 0.85
N ASN A 195 14.00 -13.44 1.82
CA ASN A 195 14.16 -13.68 3.25
C ASN A 195 12.81 -13.82 3.96
N TYR A 196 11.69 -13.48 3.32
CA TYR A 196 10.36 -13.76 3.85
C TYR A 196 9.66 -14.89 3.08
N ARG A 197 8.92 -15.74 3.80
CA ARG A 197 8.13 -16.84 3.24
C ARG A 197 6.69 -16.65 3.62
N GLN A 198 5.80 -16.85 2.65
CA GLN A 198 4.39 -16.82 2.95
C GLN A 198 4.03 -18.07 3.78
N SER A 199 3.61 -17.85 5.02
CA SER A 199 3.27 -18.93 5.95
C SER A 199 1.80 -19.33 5.86
N SER A 200 0.91 -18.35 5.72
CA SER A 200 -0.52 -18.59 5.61
C SER A 200 -1.24 -17.48 4.85
N SER A 201 -2.50 -17.74 4.51
CA SER A 201 -3.41 -16.73 3.99
C SER A 201 -4.82 -17.01 4.45
N VAL A 202 -5.55 -15.95 4.79
CA VAL A 202 -6.95 -16.03 5.18
C VAL A 202 -7.78 -15.30 4.12
N ASN A 203 -8.71 -16.01 3.49
CA ASN A 203 -9.77 -15.39 2.72
C ASN A 203 -10.90 -15.04 3.69
N LEU A 204 -11.16 -13.74 3.85
CA LEU A 204 -12.14 -13.24 4.82
C LEU A 204 -13.56 -13.23 4.24
N ASN A 205 -13.70 -13.48 2.93
CA ASN A 205 -14.98 -13.57 2.25
C ASN A 205 -15.04 -14.80 1.31
N PRO A 206 -14.88 -16.02 1.84
CA PRO A 206 -14.70 -17.23 1.02
C PRO A 206 -15.93 -17.59 0.17
N SER A 207 -17.12 -17.31 0.67
CA SER A 207 -18.41 -17.57 0.03
C SER A 207 -18.99 -16.36 -0.71
N GLY A 208 -18.38 -15.18 -0.56
CA GLY A 208 -18.85 -13.93 -1.17
C GLY A 208 -19.96 -13.23 -0.39
N ASP A 209 -20.55 -13.87 0.62
CA ASP A 209 -21.70 -13.41 1.40
C ASP A 209 -21.37 -13.04 2.85
N SER A 210 -20.09 -13.11 3.25
CA SER A 210 -19.66 -12.74 4.60
C SER A 210 -19.96 -11.27 4.88
N SER A 211 -20.60 -10.99 6.01
CA SER A 211 -20.93 -9.62 6.39
C SER A 211 -19.67 -8.81 6.62
N ARG A 212 -19.77 -7.48 6.48
CA ARG A 212 -18.65 -6.58 6.75
C ARG A 212 -18.10 -6.75 8.17
N ALA A 213 -18.98 -6.94 9.17
CA ALA A 213 -18.57 -7.11 10.56
C ALA A 213 -17.80 -8.42 10.77
N GLU A 214 -18.26 -9.54 10.19
CA GLU A 214 -17.53 -10.82 10.24
C GLU A 214 -16.16 -10.71 9.58
N ARG A 215 -16.07 -10.02 8.43
CA ARG A 215 -14.81 -9.77 7.73
C ARG A 215 -13.83 -8.94 8.56
N ILE A 216 -14.32 -7.92 9.26
CA ILE A 216 -13.51 -7.08 10.17
C ILE A 216 -13.02 -7.93 11.35
N ASN A 217 -13.92 -8.64 12.02
CA ASN A 217 -13.55 -9.48 13.17
C ASN A 217 -12.55 -10.56 12.76
N GLY A 218 -12.78 -11.24 11.63
CA GLY A 218 -11.86 -12.24 11.10
C GLY A 218 -10.47 -11.66 10.77
N LEU A 219 -10.38 -10.42 10.28
CA LEU A 219 -9.10 -9.74 10.10
C LEU A 219 -8.42 -9.52 11.46
N ILE A 220 -9.12 -8.91 12.41
CA ILE A 220 -8.58 -8.58 13.74
C ILE A 220 -8.06 -9.84 14.44
N ASP A 221 -8.87 -10.91 14.46
CA ASP A 221 -8.53 -12.18 15.09
C ASP A 221 -7.30 -12.83 14.43
N SER A 222 -7.22 -12.80 13.10
CA SER A 222 -6.11 -13.42 12.36
C SER A 222 -4.74 -12.79 12.64
N LEU A 223 -4.68 -11.53 13.07
CA LEU A 223 -3.42 -10.84 13.37
C LEU A 223 -2.77 -11.31 14.69
N GLY A 224 -3.52 -12.02 15.54
CA GLY A 224 -3.03 -12.47 16.85
C GLY A 224 -1.90 -13.49 16.80
N ASP A 225 -1.81 -14.25 15.70
CA ASP A 225 -0.82 -15.32 15.54
C ASP A 225 0.45 -14.87 14.79
N MET A 226 0.60 -13.57 14.51
CA MET A 226 1.74 -13.07 13.75
C MET A 226 3.04 -13.23 14.56
N PRO A 227 4.04 -14.00 14.08
CA PRO A 227 5.30 -14.18 14.80
C PRO A 227 6.09 -12.86 14.83
N GLN A 228 7.02 -12.72 15.78
CA GLN A 228 7.93 -11.57 15.82
C GLN A 228 8.69 -11.42 14.50
N GLY A 229 8.78 -10.19 14.02
CA GLY A 229 9.31 -9.84 12.70
C GLY A 229 8.37 -10.19 11.53
N GLY A 230 7.26 -10.89 11.77
CA GLY A 230 6.28 -11.26 10.76
C GLY A 230 5.60 -10.05 10.12
N LEU A 231 5.22 -10.23 8.85
CA LEU A 231 4.46 -9.24 8.06
C LEU A 231 3.08 -9.78 7.73
N ALA A 232 2.08 -8.90 7.70
CA ALA A 232 0.75 -9.20 7.20
C ALA A 232 0.35 -8.19 6.12
N TYR A 233 0.26 -8.67 4.87
CA TYR A 233 -0.30 -7.89 3.77
C TYR A 233 -1.81 -8.01 3.81
N ILE A 234 -2.51 -6.89 3.98
CA ILE A 234 -3.96 -6.85 4.14
C ILE A 234 -4.57 -6.19 2.90
N ARG A 235 -5.43 -6.92 2.20
CA ARG A 235 -6.21 -6.38 1.08
C ARG A 235 -7.60 -5.99 1.58
N LEU A 236 -8.03 -4.81 1.18
CA LEU A 236 -9.35 -4.25 1.47
C LEU A 236 -10.10 -4.02 0.17
N GLY A 237 -11.38 -4.38 0.15
CA GLY A 237 -12.30 -3.95 -0.89
C GLY A 237 -13.07 -2.71 -0.42
N ILE A 238 -13.14 -1.68 -1.25
CA ILE A 238 -13.92 -0.46 -1.02
C ILE A 238 -15.17 -0.52 -1.89
N ARG A 239 -16.32 -0.22 -1.29
CA ARG A 239 -17.65 -0.24 -1.92
C ARG A 239 -18.53 0.86 -1.35
N PRO A 240 -19.58 1.30 -2.06
CA PRO A 240 -20.61 2.14 -1.46
C PRO A 240 -21.22 1.45 -0.24
N ALA A 241 -21.33 2.16 0.89
CA ALA A 241 -21.82 1.61 2.15
C ALA A 241 -23.25 1.06 2.04
N ALA A 242 -24.08 1.68 1.18
CA ALA A 242 -25.43 1.23 0.88
C ALA A 242 -25.49 -0.13 0.15
N THR A 243 -24.41 -0.56 -0.50
CA THR A 243 -24.36 -1.76 -1.35
C THR A 243 -23.15 -2.64 -1.03
N MET A 244 -22.91 -2.93 0.25
CA MET A 244 -21.77 -3.76 0.66
C MET A 244 -21.75 -5.16 0.04
N GLY A 245 -22.92 -5.71 -0.32
CA GLY A 245 -23.04 -6.97 -1.05
C GLY A 245 -22.78 -6.89 -2.57
N GLY A 246 -22.56 -5.69 -3.11
CA GLY A 246 -22.28 -5.47 -4.53
C GLY A 246 -20.81 -5.72 -4.91
N PRO A 247 -20.44 -5.58 -6.20
CA PRO A 247 -19.06 -5.72 -6.63
C PRO A 247 -18.14 -4.67 -5.99
N GLU A 248 -16.86 -5.01 -5.85
CA GLU A 248 -15.81 -4.07 -5.43
C GLU A 248 -15.67 -2.95 -6.47
N THR A 249 -15.66 -1.69 -6.02
CA THR A 249 -15.46 -0.54 -6.91
C THR A 249 -14.00 -0.14 -6.93
N ASN A 250 -13.31 -0.21 -5.78
CA ASN A 250 -11.90 0.11 -5.63
C ASN A 250 -11.24 -0.83 -4.61
N GLY A 251 -9.91 -0.97 -4.69
CA GLY A 251 -9.12 -1.73 -3.73
C GLY A 251 -8.23 -0.81 -2.89
N HIS A 252 -7.91 -1.24 -1.67
CA HIS A 252 -6.88 -0.63 -0.83
C HIS A 252 -6.00 -1.71 -0.20
N ALA A 253 -4.80 -1.32 0.20
CA ALA A 253 -3.82 -2.24 0.79
C ALA A 253 -3.20 -1.61 2.03
N LEU A 254 -3.09 -2.43 3.08
CA LEU A 254 -2.34 -2.10 4.30
C LEU A 254 -1.22 -3.12 4.50
N LEU A 255 -0.25 -2.75 5.33
CA LEU A 255 0.79 -3.66 5.79
C LEU A 255 0.92 -3.57 7.29
N ALA A 256 0.86 -4.70 7.99
CA ALA A 256 1.20 -4.78 9.40
C ALA A 256 2.54 -5.52 9.59
N GLN A 257 3.26 -5.17 10.66
CA GLN A 257 4.44 -5.89 11.11
C GLN A 257 4.37 -6.08 12.63
N HIS A 258 4.66 -7.29 13.11
CA HIS A 258 5.02 -7.51 14.51
C HIS A 258 6.50 -7.13 14.63
N LEU A 259 6.81 -6.02 15.30
CA LEU A 259 8.17 -5.50 15.30
C LEU A 259 9.16 -6.49 15.93
N PRO A 260 10.38 -6.63 15.36
CA PRO A 260 11.37 -7.54 15.90
C PRO A 260 11.79 -7.14 17.32
N GLY A 261 12.00 -8.13 18.20
CA GLY A 261 12.58 -7.91 19.53
C GLY A 261 11.64 -7.35 20.60
N GLY A 262 10.32 -7.30 20.38
CA GLY A 262 9.38 -6.76 21.36
C GLY A 262 7.94 -7.23 21.19
N SER A 263 7.03 -6.55 21.88
CA SER A 263 5.57 -6.71 21.76
C SER A 263 4.93 -5.68 20.84
N GLN A 264 5.73 -4.81 20.23
CA GLN A 264 5.24 -3.67 19.46
C GLN A 264 4.78 -4.11 18.08
N TYR A 265 3.80 -3.38 17.53
CA TYR A 265 3.27 -3.62 16.20
C TYR A 265 3.34 -2.33 15.40
N ALA A 266 3.53 -2.43 14.09
CA ALA A 266 3.40 -1.31 13.18
C ALA A 266 2.31 -1.59 12.13
N LEU A 267 1.50 -0.59 11.80
CA LEU A 267 0.49 -0.64 10.75
C LEU A 267 0.73 0.50 9.78
N PHE A 268 0.85 0.18 8.49
CA PHE A 268 1.12 1.12 7.42
C PHE A 268 -0.07 1.22 6.47
N ASP A 269 -0.53 2.45 6.29
CA ASP A 269 -1.47 2.87 5.26
C ASP A 269 -0.78 3.87 4.31
N PRO A 270 -0.67 3.57 3.00
CA PRO A 270 -0.12 4.48 1.99
C PRO A 270 -0.76 5.88 1.93
N ASN A 271 -1.94 6.07 2.50
CA ASN A 271 -2.63 7.36 2.54
C ASN A 271 -2.42 8.17 3.82
N ASN A 272 -2.03 7.51 4.91
CA ASN A 272 -2.04 8.11 6.26
C ASN A 272 -0.67 8.07 6.95
N GLY A 273 0.15 7.05 6.66
CA GLY A 273 1.42 6.86 7.32
C GLY A 273 1.56 5.47 7.93
N VAL A 274 2.67 5.29 8.64
CA VAL A 274 2.90 4.13 9.49
C VAL A 274 2.81 4.53 10.95
N PHE A 275 2.06 3.73 11.71
CA PHE A 275 1.75 3.94 13.12
C PHE A 275 2.34 2.78 13.90
N THR A 276 3.00 3.07 15.02
CA THR A 276 3.59 2.05 15.91
C THR A 276 2.83 2.00 17.22
N TYR A 277 2.46 0.82 17.66
CA TYR A 277 1.68 0.54 18.87
C TYR A 277 2.51 -0.25 19.87
N ASN A 278 2.24 -0.07 21.16
CA ASN A 278 3.00 -0.74 22.23
C ASN A 278 2.73 -2.24 22.32
N ASN A 279 1.54 -2.65 21.90
CA ASN A 279 1.07 -4.03 21.97
C ASN A 279 0.05 -4.32 20.84
N LEU A 280 -0.32 -5.60 20.72
CA LEU A 280 -1.29 -6.08 19.74
C LEU A 280 -2.68 -5.47 19.94
N ALA A 281 -3.15 -5.35 21.18
CA ALA A 281 -4.50 -4.88 21.49
C ALA A 281 -4.71 -3.43 21.04
N ASP A 282 -3.73 -2.56 21.27
CA ASP A 282 -3.74 -1.17 20.81
C ASP A 282 -3.83 -1.09 19.28
N MET A 283 -3.03 -1.90 18.57
CA MET A 283 -3.05 -1.96 17.10
C MET A 283 -4.39 -2.48 16.57
N GLN A 284 -4.94 -3.54 17.18
CA GLN A 284 -6.23 -4.11 16.81
C GLN A 284 -7.39 -3.11 17.04
N ALA A 285 -7.35 -2.36 18.14
CA ALA A 285 -8.33 -1.31 18.42
C ALA A 285 -8.28 -0.21 17.35
N ALA A 286 -7.08 0.29 17.04
CA ALA A 286 -6.87 1.30 16.00
C ALA A 286 -7.30 0.81 14.61
N LEU A 287 -6.95 -0.43 14.23
CA LEU A 287 -7.36 -1.02 12.96
C LEU A 287 -8.89 -1.20 12.88
N SER A 288 -9.54 -1.60 13.97
CA SER A 288 -11.00 -1.67 14.05
C SER A 288 -11.64 -0.29 13.86
N GLY A 289 -11.15 0.73 14.57
CA GLY A 289 -11.57 2.13 14.40
C GLY A 289 -11.38 2.63 12.97
N TYR A 290 -10.24 2.32 12.36
CA TYR A 290 -9.94 2.62 10.96
C TYR A 290 -10.94 1.95 10.02
N MET A 291 -11.21 0.65 10.19
CA MET A 291 -12.21 -0.06 9.38
C MET A 291 -13.58 0.61 9.46
N HIS A 292 -13.99 1.07 10.64
CA HIS A 292 -15.29 1.72 10.86
C HIS A 292 -15.41 3.14 10.30
N SER A 293 -14.31 3.87 10.19
CA SER A 293 -14.32 5.29 9.88
C SER A 293 -13.77 5.65 8.49
N ALA A 294 -12.83 4.85 7.97
CA ALA A 294 -12.19 5.11 6.69
C ALA A 294 -13.21 5.05 5.54
N PHE A 295 -13.06 5.96 4.57
CA PHE A 295 -13.87 6.09 3.35
C PHE A 295 -15.35 6.47 3.56
N ALA A 296 -15.79 6.68 4.81
CA ALA A 296 -17.19 6.97 5.14
C ALA A 296 -17.70 8.28 4.54
N GLU A 297 -16.81 9.26 4.33
CA GLU A 297 -17.18 10.59 3.86
C GLU A 297 -17.65 10.62 2.42
N ASP A 298 -17.11 9.72 1.58
CA ASP A 298 -17.54 9.53 0.21
C ASP A 298 -18.75 8.60 0.09
N GLY A 299 -19.40 8.27 1.21
CA GLY A 299 -20.47 7.27 1.28
C GLY A 299 -19.99 5.85 1.01
N ASN A 300 -18.66 5.62 1.07
CA ASN A 300 -18.04 4.33 0.88
C ASN A 300 -17.74 3.66 2.23
N ALA A 301 -17.41 2.39 2.18
CA ALA A 301 -16.87 1.65 3.32
C ALA A 301 -15.84 0.64 2.83
N ALA A 302 -14.79 0.45 3.62
CA ALA A 302 -13.85 -0.64 3.45
C ALA A 302 -14.37 -1.92 4.12
N ALA A 303 -14.07 -3.06 3.51
CA ALA A 303 -14.20 -4.38 4.11
C ALA A 303 -12.96 -5.23 3.79
N PRO A 304 -12.37 -5.91 4.78
CA PRO A 304 -11.24 -6.81 4.54
C PRO A 304 -11.58 -7.94 3.57
N ASP A 305 -10.76 -8.14 2.55
CA ASP A 305 -10.93 -9.21 1.56
C ASP A 305 -10.05 -10.42 1.91
N SER A 306 -8.77 -10.16 2.11
CA SER A 306 -7.79 -11.20 2.39
C SER A 306 -6.62 -10.65 3.19
N VAL A 307 -5.97 -11.53 3.94
CA VAL A 307 -4.69 -11.26 4.60
C VAL A 307 -3.69 -12.37 4.25
N HIS A 308 -2.47 -11.97 3.98
CA HIS A 308 -1.36 -12.86 3.65
C HIS A 308 -0.23 -12.66 4.65
N PHE A 309 0.13 -13.72 5.37
CA PHE A 309 1.16 -13.69 6.40
C PHE A 309 2.49 -14.14 5.83
N TYR A 310 3.54 -13.42 6.22
CA TYR A 310 4.92 -13.72 5.86
C TYR A 310 5.75 -13.83 7.12
N THR A 311 6.34 -15.00 7.31
CA THR A 311 7.21 -15.32 8.44
C THR A 311 8.66 -14.98 8.07
N PRO A 312 9.48 -14.39 8.95
CA PRO A 312 10.91 -14.14 8.72
C PRO A 312 11.78 -15.37 9.04
N PRO A 313 13.07 -15.42 8.65
CA PRO A 313 13.95 -16.57 8.87
C PRO A 313 14.23 -16.86 10.35
N THR A 314 14.12 -15.84 11.18
CA THR A 314 14.34 -15.90 12.63
C THR A 314 13.19 -16.53 13.38
N ALA A 315 12.02 -16.67 12.76
CA ALA A 315 10.85 -17.24 13.41
C ALA A 315 10.88 -18.77 13.41
N ARG A 316 10.37 -19.36 14.50
CA ARG A 316 10.43 -20.80 14.77
C ARG A 316 9.75 -21.65 13.67
N ASP A 317 8.70 -21.12 13.08
CA ASP A 317 7.85 -21.73 12.05
C ASP A 317 8.35 -21.50 10.62
N TRP A 318 9.47 -20.79 10.43
CA TRP A 318 10.04 -20.49 9.10
C TRP A 318 10.19 -21.71 8.18
N ARG A 319 10.59 -22.85 8.73
CA ARG A 319 10.78 -24.10 7.96
C ARG A 319 9.47 -24.72 7.50
N SER A 320 8.38 -24.46 8.21
CA SER A 320 7.04 -24.94 7.88
C SER A 320 6.31 -24.01 6.92
N ALA A 321 6.76 -22.75 6.81
CA ALA A 321 6.23 -21.81 5.82
C ALA A 321 6.57 -22.25 4.40
N MET A 322 5.59 -22.16 3.49
CA MET A 322 5.83 -22.49 2.09
C MET A 322 6.80 -21.47 1.48
N PRO A 323 7.76 -21.90 0.66
CA PRO A 323 8.50 -20.96 -0.17
C PRO A 323 7.49 -20.15 -0.98
N ALA A 324 7.61 -18.83 -0.95
CA ALA A 324 6.87 -17.98 -1.89
C ALA A 324 7.39 -18.31 -3.30
N THR A 325 6.78 -19.31 -3.93
CA THR A 325 7.26 -19.85 -5.20
C THR A 325 6.70 -18.98 -6.30
N GLN A 326 7.59 -18.34 -7.07
CA GLN A 326 7.21 -17.73 -8.33
C GLN A 326 6.83 -18.84 -9.31
N THR A 327 5.58 -18.88 -9.74
CA THR A 327 5.34 -19.37 -11.10
C THR A 327 5.74 -18.24 -12.03
N PRO A 328 6.70 -18.43 -12.95
CA PRO A 328 6.89 -17.46 -14.02
C PRO A 328 5.54 -17.27 -14.73
N PRO A 329 5.20 -16.04 -15.16
CA PRO A 329 3.93 -15.79 -15.82
C PRO A 329 3.80 -16.74 -17.02
N PRO A 330 2.61 -17.32 -17.27
CA PRO A 330 2.40 -18.19 -18.43
C PRO A 330 2.78 -17.41 -19.68
N GLY A 331 3.83 -17.86 -20.38
CA GLY A 331 4.38 -17.19 -21.56
C GLY A 331 5.75 -16.53 -21.40
N SER A 332 6.37 -16.54 -20.21
CA SER A 332 7.82 -16.32 -20.14
C SER A 332 8.53 -17.53 -20.75
N PRO A 333 9.23 -17.40 -21.90
CA PRO A 333 10.06 -18.47 -22.40
C PRO A 333 11.10 -18.76 -21.32
N MET A 334 10.96 -19.90 -20.67
CA MET A 334 12.01 -20.43 -19.81
C MET A 334 13.23 -20.52 -20.73
N PRO A 335 14.35 -19.83 -20.45
CA PRO A 335 15.55 -20.04 -21.23
C PRO A 335 15.89 -21.50 -21.06
N GLU A 336 15.70 -22.30 -22.12
CA GLU A 336 16.09 -23.70 -22.08
C GLU A 336 17.55 -23.74 -21.64
N PRO A 337 17.90 -24.52 -20.61
CA PRO A 337 19.28 -24.67 -20.21
C PRO A 337 20.06 -25.22 -21.41
N ARG A 338 20.86 -24.36 -22.06
CA ARG A 338 21.71 -24.73 -23.19
C ARG A 338 22.62 -25.93 -22.86
N GLU A 339 22.84 -26.16 -21.57
CA GLU A 339 23.63 -27.26 -21.01
C GLU A 339 22.96 -28.63 -21.17
N LEU A 340 21.63 -28.73 -21.16
CA LEU A 340 20.95 -30.02 -21.37
C LEU A 340 20.97 -30.44 -22.85
N LEU A 341 20.81 -29.49 -23.78
CA LEU A 341 20.88 -29.76 -25.22
C LEU A 341 22.28 -30.18 -25.69
N GLN A 342 23.33 -29.59 -25.11
CA GLN A 342 24.70 -30.02 -25.37
C GLN A 342 24.99 -31.43 -24.84
N HIS A 343 24.33 -31.83 -23.74
CA HIS A 343 24.52 -33.16 -23.17
C HIS A 343 23.92 -34.29 -24.02
N PHE A 344 22.91 -34.00 -24.85
CA PHE A 344 22.26 -34.95 -25.75
C PHE A 344 22.81 -34.93 -27.20
N GLY A 345 23.83 -34.11 -27.49
CA GLY A 345 24.51 -34.12 -28.79
C GLY A 345 23.64 -33.71 -29.99
N LEU A 346 22.57 -32.95 -29.76
CA LEU A 346 21.73 -32.42 -30.83
C LEU A 346 22.31 -31.10 -31.33
N ASP A 347 23.31 -31.20 -32.20
CA ASP A 347 23.89 -30.04 -32.87
C ASP A 347 22.89 -29.47 -33.90
N HIS A 348 22.51 -28.20 -33.73
CA HIS A 348 21.69 -27.46 -34.69
C HIS A 348 22.54 -27.05 -35.90
N SER A 349 22.86 -28.02 -36.75
CA SER A 349 23.33 -27.78 -38.11
C SER A 349 22.19 -28.11 -39.07
N GLY A 350 21.24 -27.18 -39.18
CA GLY A 350 20.22 -27.20 -40.22
C GLY A 350 18.88 -26.66 -39.76
N LEU A 351 18.72 -25.33 -39.84
CA LEU A 351 17.58 -24.63 -40.45
C LEU A 351 17.92 -23.15 -40.65
#